data_AF-A0A0K2YE34-F1
#
_entry.id   AF-A0A0K2YE34-F1
#
_cell.length_a   1.000
_cell.length_b   1.000
_cell.length_c   1.000
_cell.angle_alpha   90.00
_cell.angle_beta   90.00
_cell.angle_gamma   90.00
#
_symmetry.space_group_name_H-M   'P 1'
#
loop_
_entity.id
_entity.type
_entity.pdbx_description
1 polymer ?
#
loop_
_entity_poly.entity_id
_entity_poly.type
_entity_poly.pdbx_seq_one_letter_code
_entity_poly.pdbx_strand_id
1 'polypeptide(L)'
;MIFKVGDTVVYPHHGAALIEAIETRTIKGEQKEYLVLKVAQGDLTVRVPADNAEYVGVRDVVGQEGLDKVFQVLRAPHTEEPTNWSRRYKANLEKLASGDVNKVAEVVRDLWRREQDRGLSAGEKRMLAKARQILVGELALAEGTDDAKAEIILDEVLAAAS
;
A
#
# COMPACT_ATOMS: atom_id res chain seq x y z
N MET A 1 -3.23 8.94 17.07
CA MET A 1 -2.05 9.67 16.53
C MET A 1 -2.35 11.16 16.44
N ILE A 2 -1.33 12.05 16.41
CA ILE A 2 -1.51 13.48 16.11
C ILE A 2 -1.15 13.68 14.64
N PHE A 3 -2.14 13.95 13.79
CA PHE A 3 -1.94 14.23 12.37
C PHE A 3 -1.55 15.69 12.15
N LYS A 4 -0.64 15.96 11.21
CA LYS A 4 -0.24 17.32 10.82
C LYS A 4 -0.51 17.58 9.35
N VAL A 5 -0.71 18.86 9.03
CA VAL A 5 -0.77 19.32 7.65
C VAL A 5 0.57 19.06 6.97
N GLY A 6 0.53 18.44 5.79
CA GLY A 6 1.70 18.00 5.05
C GLY A 6 2.10 16.54 5.28
N ASP A 7 1.49 15.84 6.23
CA ASP A 7 1.70 14.40 6.39
C ASP A 7 1.08 13.65 5.21
N THR A 8 1.78 12.65 4.69
CA THR A 8 1.24 11.72 3.70
C THR A 8 0.69 10.51 4.43
N VAL A 9 -0.56 10.18 4.18
CA VAL A 9 -1.28 9.07 4.82
C VAL A 9 -1.91 8.16 3.77
N VAL A 10 -2.04 6.88 4.05
CA VAL A 10 -2.67 5.91 3.16
C VAL A 10 -4.16 5.79 3.48
N TYR A 11 -5.01 6.10 2.50
CA TYR A 11 -6.45 5.90 2.58
C TYR A 11 -6.83 4.55 1.95
N PRO A 12 -7.56 3.67 2.67
CA PRO A 12 -7.91 2.35 2.14
C PRO A 12 -8.60 2.41 0.77
N HIS A 13 -8.21 1.48 -0.10
CA HIS A 13 -8.69 1.32 -1.49
C HIS A 13 -8.36 2.45 -2.47
N HIS A 14 -7.93 3.64 -2.01
CA HIS A 14 -7.60 4.78 -2.88
C HIS A 14 -6.10 5.10 -2.87
N GLY A 15 -5.34 4.41 -2.02
CA GLY A 15 -3.90 4.60 -1.90
C GLY A 15 -3.58 5.85 -1.08
N ALA A 16 -2.41 6.38 -1.31
CA ALA A 16 -1.93 7.49 -0.51
C ALA A 16 -2.58 8.84 -0.82
N ALA A 17 -2.70 9.62 0.23
CA ALA A 17 -3.31 10.92 0.28
C ALA A 17 -2.48 11.88 1.14
N LEU A 18 -2.40 13.14 0.72
CA LEU A 18 -1.74 14.20 1.47
C LEU A 18 -2.75 14.88 2.38
N ILE A 19 -2.40 15.15 3.64
CA ILE A 19 -3.19 16.01 4.52
C ILE A 19 -2.98 17.47 4.08
N GLU A 20 -3.94 18.03 3.35
CA GLU A 20 -3.88 19.40 2.84
C GLU A 20 -4.22 20.43 3.93
N ALA A 21 -5.18 20.10 4.80
CA ALA A 21 -5.62 20.98 5.88
C ALA A 21 -6.29 20.19 7.02
N ILE A 22 -6.29 20.78 8.21
CA ILE A 22 -7.11 20.34 9.34
C ILE A 22 -8.16 21.44 9.58
N GLU A 23 -9.42 21.12 9.32
CA GLU A 23 -10.55 22.02 9.51
C GLU A 23 -11.30 21.67 10.79
N THR A 24 -11.58 22.65 11.65
CA THR A 24 -12.52 22.46 12.75
C THR A 24 -13.93 22.82 12.29
N ARG A 25 -14.88 21.88 12.38
CA ARG A 25 -16.28 22.10 12.05
C ARG A 25 -17.19 21.81 13.23
N THR A 26 -18.17 22.68 13.43
CA THR A 26 -19.22 22.48 14.42
C THR A 26 -20.38 21.71 13.79
N ILE A 27 -20.60 20.47 14.22
CA ILE A 27 -21.75 19.66 13.78
C ILE A 27 -22.58 19.32 15.02
N LYS A 28 -23.88 19.66 15.00
CA LYS A 28 -24.82 19.46 16.12
C LYS A 28 -24.37 20.09 17.45
N GLY A 29 -23.59 21.19 17.39
CA GLY A 29 -23.12 21.92 18.57
C GLY A 29 -21.80 21.41 19.15
N GLU A 30 -21.25 20.30 18.64
CA GLU A 30 -19.92 19.81 18.99
C GLU A 30 -18.90 20.26 17.93
N GLN A 31 -17.77 20.83 18.37
CA GLN A 31 -16.62 21.06 17.50
C GLN A 31 -15.91 19.74 17.26
N LYS A 32 -15.74 19.39 15.99
CA LYS A 32 -14.97 18.23 15.55
C LYS A 32 -13.92 18.65 14.55
N GLU A 33 -12.73 18.10 14.68
CA GLU A 33 -11.66 18.28 13.71
C GLU A 33 -11.84 17.32 12.53
N TYR A 34 -11.61 17.83 11.33
CA TYR A 34 -11.68 17.11 10.07
C TYR A 34 -10.36 17.24 9.34
N LEU A 35 -9.81 16.09 8.93
CA LEU A 35 -8.64 15.99 8.08
C LEU A 35 -9.10 16.07 6.62
N VAL A 36 -8.53 17.00 5.86
CA VAL A 36 -8.74 17.12 4.41
C VAL A 36 -7.62 16.34 3.72
N LEU A 37 -7.97 15.16 3.21
CA LEU A 37 -7.07 14.25 2.52
C LEU A 37 -7.20 14.43 1.01
N LYS A 38 -6.10 14.71 0.32
CA LYS A 38 -6.05 14.78 -1.13
C LYS A 38 -5.36 13.55 -1.68
N VAL A 39 -6.11 12.67 -2.33
CA VAL A 39 -5.60 11.42 -2.90
C VAL A 39 -4.70 11.75 -4.10
N ALA A 40 -3.52 11.12 -4.17
CA ALA A 40 -2.61 11.33 -5.30
C ALA A 40 -3.14 10.70 -6.60
N GLN A 41 -3.84 9.57 -6.46
CA GLN A 41 -4.40 8.80 -7.57
C GLN A 41 -5.84 9.23 -7.88
N GLY A 42 -5.96 10.34 -8.62
CA GLY A 42 -7.23 10.96 -9.02
C GLY A 42 -7.54 12.19 -8.18
N ASP A 43 -8.20 13.19 -8.78
CA ASP A 43 -8.57 14.49 -8.17
C ASP A 43 -9.65 14.36 -7.06
N LEU A 44 -9.51 13.37 -6.17
CA LEU A 44 -10.43 13.07 -5.09
C LEU A 44 -9.94 13.70 -3.79
N THR A 45 -10.78 14.55 -3.20
CA THR A 45 -10.58 15.11 -1.87
C THR A 45 -11.54 14.46 -0.89
N VAL A 46 -11.02 13.81 0.15
CA VAL A 46 -11.77 13.11 1.19
C VAL A 46 -11.67 13.89 2.49
N ARG A 47 -12.79 14.08 3.20
CA ARG A 47 -12.81 14.73 4.52
C ARG A 47 -13.15 13.70 5.59
N VAL A 48 -12.22 13.44 6.50
CA VAL A 48 -12.36 12.41 7.54
C VAL A 48 -12.33 13.07 8.92
N PRO A 49 -13.27 12.77 9.84
CA PRO A 49 -13.19 13.25 11.21
C PRO A 49 -11.93 12.69 11.89
N ALA A 50 -11.16 13.54 12.57
CA ALA A 50 -9.91 13.13 13.24
C ALA A 50 -10.13 11.98 14.24
N ASP A 51 -11.26 12.00 14.97
CA ASP A 51 -11.66 10.94 15.91
C ASP A 51 -11.83 9.56 15.24
N ASN A 52 -12.20 9.56 13.96
CA ASN A 52 -12.44 8.34 13.19
C ASN A 52 -11.29 7.98 12.25
N ALA A 53 -10.20 8.76 12.20
CA ALA A 53 -9.12 8.53 11.25
C ALA A 53 -8.46 7.14 11.44
N GLU A 54 -8.22 6.72 12.69
CA GLU A 54 -7.71 5.37 13.01
C GLU A 54 -8.74 4.28 12.65
N TYR A 55 -10.04 4.55 12.82
CA TYR A 55 -11.12 3.58 12.54
C TYR A 55 -11.40 3.41 11.05
N VAL A 56 -11.18 4.47 10.26
CA VAL A 56 -11.33 4.48 8.80
C VAL A 56 -10.09 3.88 8.12
N GLY A 57 -9.05 3.52 8.89
CA GLY A 57 -7.86 2.85 8.37
C GLY A 57 -6.86 3.81 7.72
N VAL A 58 -6.91 5.11 8.08
CA VAL A 58 -5.88 6.07 7.69
C VAL A 58 -4.59 5.67 8.39
N ARG A 59 -3.63 5.13 7.63
CA ARG A 59 -2.31 4.76 8.13
C ARG A 59 -1.29 5.82 7.75
N ASP A 60 -0.29 6.03 8.59
CA ASP A 60 0.86 6.84 8.20
C ASP A 60 1.53 6.21 6.98
N VAL A 61 2.03 7.02 6.05
CA VAL A 61 2.89 6.48 4.98
C VAL A 61 4.08 5.80 5.65
N VAL A 62 4.44 4.68 5.05
CA VAL A 62 5.53 3.85 5.51
C VAL A 62 6.80 4.69 5.51
N GLY A 63 7.22 5.20 6.67
CA GLY A 63 8.50 5.90 6.80
C GLY A 63 9.67 4.97 6.45
N GLN A 64 10.90 5.49 6.45
CA GLN A 64 12.10 4.73 6.07
C GLN A 64 12.21 3.36 6.76
N GLU A 65 11.87 3.26 8.05
CA GLU A 65 11.90 2.00 8.80
C GLU A 65 10.89 0.96 8.31
N GLY A 66 9.72 1.40 7.86
CA GLY A 66 8.74 0.49 7.28
C GLY A 66 9.09 0.12 5.83
N LEU A 67 9.74 1.02 5.10
CA LEU A 67 10.30 0.74 3.77
C LEU A 67 11.37 -0.34 3.86
N ASP A 68 12.25 -0.24 4.85
CA ASP A 68 13.26 -1.26 5.16
C ASP A 68 12.60 -2.61 5.49
N LYS A 69 11.48 -2.63 6.23
CA LYS A 69 10.70 -3.86 6.45
C LYS A 69 10.13 -4.41 5.15
N VAL A 70 9.58 -3.57 4.27
CA VAL A 70 9.09 -4.00 2.96
C VAL A 70 10.22 -4.62 2.14
N PHE A 71 11.39 -3.98 2.09
CA PHE A 71 12.56 -4.53 1.40
C PHE A 71 13.05 -5.84 2.05
N GLN A 72 13.02 -5.96 3.37
CA GLN A 72 13.32 -7.22 4.06
C GLN A 72 12.33 -8.32 3.67
N VAL A 73 11.03 -8.02 3.60
CA VAL A 73 9.99 -8.97 3.18
C VAL A 73 10.20 -9.41 1.73
N LEU A 74 10.50 -8.47 0.84
CA LEU A 74 10.79 -8.75 -0.57
C LEU A 74 12.04 -9.63 -0.73
N ARG A 75 13.09 -9.37 0.08
CA ARG A 75 14.34 -10.14 0.10
C ARG A 75 14.27 -11.46 0.86
N ALA A 76 13.23 -11.67 1.67
CA ALA A 76 13.14 -12.86 2.51
C ALA A 76 13.12 -14.16 1.67
N PRO A 77 13.77 -15.23 2.17
CA PRO A 77 13.77 -16.52 1.51
C PRO A 77 12.34 -17.08 1.40
N HIS A 78 12.10 -17.83 0.33
CA HIS A 78 10.79 -18.36 -0.05
C HIS A 78 10.12 -19.12 1.11
N THR A 79 8.91 -18.68 1.50
CA THR A 79 8.04 -19.47 2.37
C THR A 79 7.21 -20.41 1.49
N GLU A 80 7.19 -21.71 1.79
CA GLU A 80 6.37 -22.70 1.08
C GLU A 80 4.90 -22.25 1.00
N GLU A 81 4.44 -22.02 -0.23
CA GLU A 81 3.02 -21.74 -0.48
C GLU A 81 2.19 -23.03 -0.46
N PRO A 82 0.92 -22.96 -0.03
CA PRO A 82 0.00 -24.09 -0.16
C PRO A 82 -0.15 -24.51 -1.63
N THR A 83 0.00 -25.80 -1.90
CA THR A 83 -0.03 -26.40 -3.24
C THR A 83 -1.37 -26.17 -3.97
N ASN A 84 -2.45 -25.90 -3.22
CA ASN A 84 -3.78 -25.68 -3.77
C ASN A 84 -3.96 -24.25 -4.29
N TRP A 85 -4.03 -24.10 -5.61
CA TRP A 85 -4.21 -22.85 -6.35
C TRP A 85 -5.38 -21.99 -5.82
N SER A 86 -6.53 -22.60 -5.53
CA SER A 86 -7.73 -21.86 -5.09
C SER A 86 -7.56 -21.21 -3.72
N ARG A 87 -6.90 -21.91 -2.79
CA ARG A 87 -6.58 -21.39 -1.46
C ARG A 87 -5.55 -20.27 -1.53
N ARG A 88 -4.50 -20.42 -2.35
CA ARG A 88 -3.50 -19.36 -2.58
C ARG A 88 -4.16 -18.11 -3.17
N TYR A 89 -4.93 -18.26 -4.24
CA TYR A 89 -5.58 -17.13 -4.89
C TYR A 89 -6.49 -16.36 -3.91
N LYS A 90 -7.27 -17.08 -3.09
CA LYS A 90 -8.10 -16.45 -2.06
C LYS A 90 -7.28 -15.76 -0.97
N ALA A 91 -6.22 -16.40 -0.48
CA ALA A 91 -5.34 -15.81 0.53
C ALA A 91 -4.65 -14.54 0.03
N ASN A 92 -4.15 -14.53 -1.21
CA ASN A 92 -3.52 -13.36 -1.82
C ASN A 92 -4.53 -12.23 -2.03
N LEU A 93 -5.78 -12.57 -2.35
CA LEU A 93 -6.86 -11.59 -2.47
C LEU A 93 -7.23 -10.96 -1.12
N GLU A 94 -7.26 -11.75 -0.04
CA GLU A 94 -7.45 -11.26 1.33
C GLU A 94 -6.28 -10.38 1.80
N LYS A 95 -5.04 -10.76 1.48
CA LYS A 95 -3.85 -9.94 1.73
C LYS A 95 -3.94 -8.59 1.02
N LEU A 96 -4.32 -8.58 -0.26
CA LEU A 96 -4.53 -7.35 -1.03
C LEU A 96 -5.67 -6.49 -0.47
N ALA A 97 -6.77 -7.11 -0.02
CA ALA A 97 -7.89 -6.39 0.58
C ALA A 97 -7.54 -5.77 1.95
N SER A 98 -6.53 -6.31 2.64
CA SER A 98 -6.14 -5.83 3.98
C SER A 98 -5.45 -4.46 3.99
N GLY A 99 -4.96 -3.97 2.84
CA GLY A 99 -4.28 -2.68 2.73
C GLY A 99 -2.97 -2.60 3.54
N ASP A 100 -2.38 -3.73 3.91
CA ASP A 100 -1.08 -3.79 4.59
C ASP A 100 0.04 -3.93 3.57
N VAL A 101 0.90 -2.92 3.49
CA VAL A 101 2.03 -2.85 2.54
C VAL A 101 2.92 -4.09 2.62
N ASN A 102 3.15 -4.64 3.82
CA ASN A 102 4.02 -5.81 3.98
C ASN A 102 3.36 -7.05 3.37
N LYS A 103 2.05 -7.20 3.55
CA LYS A 103 1.28 -8.29 2.95
C LYS A 103 1.16 -8.15 1.44
N VAL A 104 1.04 -6.91 0.93
CA VAL A 104 1.09 -6.64 -0.51
C VAL A 104 2.46 -7.00 -1.07
N ALA A 105 3.54 -6.65 -0.37
CA ALA A 105 4.92 -7.00 -0.76
C ALA A 105 5.15 -8.52 -0.80
N GLU A 106 4.59 -9.28 0.16
CA GLU A 106 4.60 -10.75 0.11
C GLU A 106 3.93 -11.28 -1.16
N VAL A 107 2.75 -10.75 -1.51
CA VAL A 107 2.02 -11.18 -2.72
C VAL A 107 2.81 -10.88 -3.99
N VAL A 108 3.44 -9.71 -4.08
CA VAL A 108 4.30 -9.34 -5.22
C VAL A 108 5.49 -10.30 -5.32
N ARG A 109 6.22 -10.53 -4.22
CA ARG A 109 7.36 -11.44 -4.17
C ARG A 109 7.00 -12.86 -4.60
N ASP A 110 5.93 -13.40 -4.03
CA ASP A 110 5.54 -14.79 -4.24
C ASP A 110 5.05 -15.02 -5.68
N LEU A 111 4.24 -14.09 -6.22
CA LEU A 111 3.76 -14.17 -7.61
C LEU A 111 4.89 -13.93 -8.61
N TRP A 112 5.80 -12.98 -8.36
CA TRP A 112 6.92 -12.68 -9.26
C TRP A 112 7.89 -13.86 -9.39
N ARG A 113 8.30 -14.47 -8.26
CA ARG A 113 9.16 -15.67 -8.28
C ARG A 113 8.49 -16.85 -8.98
N ARG A 114 7.18 -17.02 -8.76
CA ARG A 114 6.39 -18.06 -9.43
C ARG A 114 6.29 -17.84 -10.94
N GLU A 115 6.18 -16.58 -11.38
CA GLU A 115 6.20 -16.24 -12.80
C GLU A 115 7.49 -16.71 -13.47
N GLN A 116 8.64 -16.59 -12.78
CA GLN A 116 9.93 -17.06 -13.27
C GLN A 116 10.09 -18.58 -13.26
N ASP A 117 9.61 -19.29 -12.22
CA ASP A 117 9.78 -20.74 -12.10
C ASP A 117 8.80 -21.54 -12.98
N ARG A 118 7.49 -21.25 -12.90
CA ARG A 118 6.43 -22.09 -13.50
C ARG A 118 5.41 -21.33 -14.34
N GLY A 119 5.49 -20.00 -14.33
CA GLY A 119 4.50 -19.13 -14.96
C GLY A 119 3.22 -18.93 -14.14
N LEU A 120 2.49 -17.86 -14.47
CA LEU A 120 1.25 -17.45 -13.82
C LEU A 120 0.03 -17.64 -14.72
N SER A 121 -1.11 -17.95 -14.12
CA SER A 121 -2.41 -17.88 -14.79
C SER A 121 -2.81 -16.42 -15.10
N ALA A 122 -3.75 -16.21 -16.03
CA ALA A 122 -4.22 -14.86 -16.38
C ALA A 122 -4.77 -14.07 -15.17
N GLY A 123 -5.41 -14.75 -14.21
CA GLY A 123 -5.91 -14.13 -12.98
C GLY A 123 -4.78 -13.71 -12.05
N GLU A 124 -3.76 -14.55 -11.87
CA GLU A 124 -2.59 -14.23 -11.06
C GLU A 124 -1.74 -13.12 -11.69
N LYS A 125 -1.63 -13.06 -13.02
CA LYS A 125 -0.95 -11.95 -13.71
C LYS A 125 -1.63 -10.61 -13.44
N ARG A 126 -2.97 -10.56 -13.50
CA ARG A 126 -3.74 -9.35 -13.15
C ARG A 126 -3.56 -8.98 -11.68
N MET A 127 -3.52 -9.98 -10.80
CA MET A 127 -3.29 -9.78 -9.38
C MET A 127 -1.89 -9.21 -9.11
N LEU A 128 -0.85 -9.76 -9.74
CA LEU A 128 0.52 -9.26 -9.65
C LEU A 128 0.62 -7.83 -10.16
N ALA A 129 0.05 -7.52 -11.33
CA ALA A 129 0.05 -6.17 -11.88
C ALA A 129 -0.61 -5.16 -10.92
N LYS A 130 -1.77 -5.52 -10.34
CA LYS A 130 -2.46 -4.67 -9.36
C LYS A 130 -1.66 -4.50 -8.07
N ALA A 131 -1.09 -5.59 -7.54
CA ALA A 131 -0.27 -5.55 -6.33
C ALA A 131 0.98 -4.69 -6.53
N ARG A 132 1.62 -4.81 -7.70
CA ARG A 132 2.79 -4.02 -8.10
C ARG A 132 2.46 -2.53 -8.21
N GLN A 133 1.34 -2.17 -8.82
CA GLN A 133 0.90 -0.76 -8.87
C GLN A 133 0.70 -0.15 -7.49
N ILE A 134 0.06 -0.88 -6.56
CA ILE A 134 -0.13 -0.41 -5.18
C ILE A 134 1.23 -0.22 -4.50
N LEU A 135 2.11 -1.21 -4.60
CA LEU A 135 3.43 -1.16 -3.94
C LEU A 135 4.31 -0.05 -4.51
N VAL A 136 4.30 0.17 -5.83
CA VAL A 136 5.02 1.25 -6.50
C VAL A 136 4.52 2.62 -6.03
N GLY A 137 3.21 2.81 -5.91
CA GLY A 137 2.65 4.06 -5.39
C GLY A 137 3.08 4.33 -3.95
N GLU A 138 3.12 3.30 -3.10
CA GLU A 138 3.63 3.41 -1.72
C GLU A 138 5.13 3.74 -1.68
N LEU A 139 5.95 3.06 -2.50
CA LEU A 139 7.40 3.31 -2.62
C LEU A 139 7.69 4.72 -3.13
N ALA A 140 6.99 5.15 -4.18
CA ALA A 140 7.13 6.48 -4.78
C ALA A 140 6.89 7.57 -3.73
N LEU A 141 5.88 7.41 -2.88
CA LEU A 141 5.53 8.40 -1.88
C LEU A 141 6.41 8.35 -0.64
N ALA A 142 6.85 7.16 -0.24
CA ALA A 142 7.75 7.01 0.89
C ALA A 142 9.17 7.53 0.58
N GLU A 143 9.67 7.34 -0.65
CA GLU A 143 10.97 7.89 -1.08
C GLU A 143 10.86 9.31 -1.70
N GLY A 144 9.65 9.82 -1.93
CA GLY A 144 9.45 11.11 -2.60
C GLY A 144 9.96 11.11 -4.05
N THR A 145 9.82 9.99 -4.75
CA THR A 145 10.28 9.78 -6.12
C THR A 145 9.10 9.52 -7.08
N ASP A 146 9.35 9.57 -8.39
CA ASP A 146 8.34 9.25 -9.40
C ASP A 146 8.07 7.74 -9.48
N ASP A 147 6.83 7.37 -9.82
CA ASP A 147 6.39 5.98 -10.04
C ASP A 147 7.36 5.18 -10.92
N ALA A 148 7.88 5.79 -11.99
CA ALA A 148 8.82 5.14 -12.91
C ALA A 148 10.16 4.76 -12.23
N LYS A 149 10.65 5.58 -11.31
CA LYS A 149 11.86 5.27 -10.52
C LYS A 149 11.57 4.24 -9.44
N ALA A 150 10.43 4.35 -8.76
CA ALA A 150 10.01 3.36 -7.77
C ALA A 150 9.83 1.97 -8.41
N GLU A 151 9.35 1.91 -9.65
CA GLU A 151 9.23 0.68 -10.43
C GLU A 151 10.59 0.04 -10.74
N ILE A 152 11.60 0.85 -11.10
CA ILE A 152 12.98 0.38 -11.30
C ILE A 152 13.56 -0.18 -10.00
N ILE A 153 13.42 0.55 -8.88
CA ILE A 153 13.91 0.11 -7.57
C ILE A 153 13.27 -1.23 -7.18
N LEU A 154 11.96 -1.36 -7.40
CA LEU A 154 11.24 -2.59 -7.09
C LEU A 154 11.77 -3.77 -7.92
N ASP A 155 12.01 -3.57 -9.22
CA ASP A 155 12.54 -4.62 -10.10
C ASP A 155 13.99 -4.99 -9.71
N GLU A 156 14.83 -4.02 -9.35
CA GLU A 156 16.19 -4.27 -8.85
C GLU A 156 16.18 -5.09 -7.56
N VAL A 157 15.29 -4.76 -6.62
CA VAL A 157 15.17 -5.50 -5.35
C VAL A 157 14.67 -6.92 -5.58
N LEU A 158 13.69 -7.11 -6.47
CA LEU A 158 13.17 -8.44 -6.82
C LEU A 158 14.25 -9.29 -7.52
N ALA A 159 14.99 -8.71 -8.46
CA ALA A 159 16.09 -9.39 -9.14
C ALA A 159 17.25 -9.76 -8.20
N ALA A 160 17.60 -8.89 -7.25
CA ALA A 160 18.62 -9.16 -6.25
C ALA A 160 18.20 -10.20 -5.19
N ALA A 161 16.89 -10.42 -5.03
CA ALA A 161 16.30 -11.40 -4.11
C ALA A 161 16.04 -12.77 -4.76
N SER A 162 16.44 -12.96 -6.03
CA SER A 162 16.23 -14.19 -6.81
C SER A 162 17.35 -15.20 -6.61
#